data_AF-A0A5E5PRS0-F1
#
_entry.id   AF-A0A5E5PRS0-F1
#
_cell.length_a   1.000
_cell.length_b   1.000
_cell.length_c   1.000
_cell.angle_alpha   90.00
_cell.angle_beta   90.00
_cell.angle_gamma   90.00
#
_symmetry.space_group_name_H-M   'P 1'
#
loop_
_entity.id
_entity.type
_entity.pdbx_description
1 polymer ?
#
loop_
_entity_poly.entity_id
_entity_poly.type
_entity_poly.pdbx_seq_one_letter_code
_entity_poly.pdbx_strand_id
1 'polypeptide(L)' 'RHSDLTLKSMIGMTYNPFTKTYKLESDVSVNYLCFYQK' A
#
# COMPACT_ATOMS: atom_id res chain seq x y z
N ARG A 1 9.31 -6.97 -21.02
CA ARG A 1 8.06 -6.18 -21.07
C ARG A 1 8.14 -5.18 -19.91
N HIS A 2 8.68 -3.99 -20.18
CA HIS A 2 8.72 -2.88 -19.22
C HIS A 2 7.43 -2.12 -19.48
N SER A 3 6.43 -2.30 -18.63
CA SER A 3 5.23 -1.47 -18.72
C SER A 3 5.65 -0.09 -18.26
N ASP A 4 5.48 0.94 -19.09
CA ASP A 4 5.76 2.37 -18.78
C ASP A 4 4.81 2.89 -17.67
N LEU A 5 4.81 2.21 -16.54
CA LEU A 5 3.97 2.47 -15.39
C LEU A 5 4.84 3.13 -14.34
N THR A 6 4.62 4.42 -14.12
CA THR A 6 5.36 5.19 -13.14
C THR A 6 4.80 4.85 -11.75
N LEU A 7 5.64 4.30 -10.86
CA LEU A 7 5.27 4.07 -9.46
C LEU A 7 5.06 5.43 -8.79
N LYS A 8 3.81 5.76 -8.45
CA LYS A 8 3.44 7.07 -7.91
C LYS A 8 3.33 7.06 -6.40
N SER A 9 2.84 5.97 -5.82
CA SER A 9 2.72 5.85 -4.37
C SER A 9 2.71 4.40 -3.94
N MET A 10 3.22 4.15 -2.74
CA MET A 10 3.15 2.85 -2.08
C MET A 10 2.72 3.09 -0.64
N ILE A 11 1.70 2.37 -0.19
CA ILE A 11 1.14 2.48 1.15
C ILE A 11 0.86 1.08 1.70
N GLY A 12 1.16 0.84 2.97
CA GLY A 12 0.80 -0.41 3.61
C GLY A 12 -0.55 -0.34 4.31
N MET A 13 -0.88 -1.42 4.99
CA MET A 13 -2.08 -1.50 5.80
C MET A 13 -1.81 -2.27 7.08
N THR A 14 -2.46 -1.82 8.15
CA THR A 14 -2.37 -2.45 9.46
C THR A 14 -3.77 -2.77 9.96
N TYR A 15 -3.92 -3.95 10.53
CA TYR A 15 -5.14 -4.36 11.19
C TYR A 15 -5.10 -3.96 12.66
N ASN A 16 -6.11 -3.22 13.11
CA ASN A 16 -6.30 -2.94 14.53
C ASN A 16 -7.21 -4.01 15.15
N PRO A 17 -6.70 -4.91 16.01
CA PRO A 17 -7.51 -5.96 16.61
C PRO A 17 -8.55 -5.44 17.62
N PHE A 18 -8.33 -4.26 18.20
CA PHE A 18 -9.23 -3.67 19.19
C PHE A 18 -10.48 -3.07 18.55
N THR A 19 -10.30 -2.31 17.47
CA THR A 19 -11.44 -1.72 16.73
C THR A 19 -11.90 -2.62 15.57
N LYS A 20 -11.20 -3.73 15.33
CA LYS A 20 -11.38 -4.65 14.19
C LYS A 20 -11.42 -3.91 12.86
N THR A 21 -10.63 -2.84 12.74
CA THR A 21 -10.64 -1.94 11.59
C THR A 21 -9.30 -2.02 10.87
N TYR A 22 -9.35 -2.00 9.55
CA TYR A 22 -8.17 -1.84 8.71
C TYR A 22 -7.88 -0.36 8.51
N LYS A 23 -6.62 0.03 8.73
CA LYS A 23 -6.13 1.39 8.46
C LYS A 23 -5.01 1.34 7.44
N LEU A 24 -5.02 2.30 6.53
CA LEU A 24 -3.92 2.53 5.60
C LEU A 24 -2.84 3.33 6.32
N GLU A 25 -1.60 2.86 6.23
CA GLU A 25 -0.44 3.43 6.91
C GLU A 25 0.74 3.45 5.94
N SER A 26 1.65 4.41 6.11
CA SER A 26 2.85 4.52 5.27
C SER A 26 3.83 3.36 5.43
N ASP A 27 3.66 2.53 6.46
CA ASP A 27 4.54 1.41 6.75
C ASP A 27 4.30 0.24 5.79
N VAL A 28 5.28 -0.05 4.95
CA VAL A 28 5.25 -1.10 3.92
C VAL A 28 6.05 -2.33 4.32
N SER A 29 6.44 -2.44 5.58
CA SER A 29 7.38 -3.45 6.08
C SER A 29 6.83 -4.88 5.97
N VAL A 30 5.50 -5.03 6.03
CA VAL A 30 4.82 -6.33 6.01
C VAL A 30 3.91 -6.48 4.79
N ASN A 31 3.18 -5.43 4.41
CA ASN A 31 2.26 -5.43 3.27
C ASN A 31 2.35 -4.10 2.53
N TYR A 32 2.14 -4.12 1.22
CA TYR A 32 2.17 -2.92 0.39
C TYR A 32 1.09 -2.94 -0.70
N LEU A 33 0.43 -1.81 -0.88
CA LEU A 33 -0.32 -1.45 -2.07
C LEU A 33 0.48 -0.47 -2.90
N CYS A 34 0.65 -0.77 -4.17
CA CYS A 34 1.32 0.10 -5.13
C CYS A 34 0.30 0.76 -6.05
N PHE A 35 0.37 2.08 -6.15
CA PHE A 35 -0.37 2.86 -7.13
C PHE A 35 0.56 3.21 -8.30
N TYR A 36 0.21 2.70 -9.47
CA TYR A 36 0.89 2.97 -10.72
C TYR A 36 0.03 3.85 -11.62
N GLN A 37 0.65 4.87 -12.20
CA GLN A 37 0.02 5.72 -13.19
C GLN A 37 0.68 5.50 -14.56
N LYS A 38 -0.14 5.46 -15.61
CA LYS A 38 0.30 5.38 -17.02
C LYS A 38 0.34 6.77 -17.63
#